data_AF-A0A978SBH9-F1
#
_entry.id   AF-A0A978SBH9-F1
#
_cell.length_a   1.000
_cell.length_b   1.000
_cell.length_c   1.000
_cell.angle_alpha   90.00
_cell.angle_beta   90.00
_cell.angle_gamma   90.00
#
_symmetry.space_group_name_H-M   'P 1'
#
loop_
_entity.id
_entity.type
_entity.pdbx_description
1 polymer ?
#
loop_
_entity_poly.entity_id
_entity_poly.type
_entity_poly.pdbx_seq_one_letter_code
_entity_poly.pdbx_strand_id
1 'polypeptide(L)' 'MSATNISKKSTVPETFVTSYFTVYKTAKAIEVHAGCEDYESMRVICTCLEYQQACEIARLVSNLHHLPVIDFVGVK' A
#
# COMPACT_ATOMS: atom_id res chain seq x y z
N MET A 1 26.43 11.76 -26.83
CA MET A 1 25.01 11.69 -26.43
C MET A 1 24.96 10.88 -25.15
N SER A 2 24.67 11.51 -24.01
CA SER A 2 24.52 10.79 -22.73
C SER A 2 23.19 11.21 -22.10
N ALA A 3 22.22 10.31 -22.16
CA ALA A 3 21.09 10.29 -21.25
C ALA A 3 21.46 9.37 -20.07
N THR A 4 21.09 9.74 -18.84
CA THR A 4 20.56 8.85 -17.77
C THR A 4 20.27 9.76 -16.56
N ASN A 5 19.04 10.20 -16.33
CA ASN A 5 17.88 9.53 -15.72
C ASN A 5 17.75 9.85 -14.22
N ILE A 6 16.51 10.18 -13.87
CA ILE A 6 16.03 10.90 -12.70
C ILE A 6 16.04 9.95 -11.50
N SER A 7 16.82 10.26 -10.46
CA SER A 7 16.65 9.60 -9.16
C SER A 7 15.66 10.43 -8.32
N LYS A 8 14.36 10.12 -8.48
CA LYS A 8 13.34 10.54 -7.50
C LYS A 8 13.75 9.90 -6.18
N LYS A 9 14.28 10.73 -5.28
CA LYS A 9 14.58 10.39 -3.90
C LYS A 9 13.24 10.06 -3.22
N SER A 10 12.80 8.81 -3.33
CA SER A 10 11.72 8.27 -2.54
C SER A 10 12.32 7.95 -1.18
N THR A 11 12.19 8.91 -0.27
CA THR A 11 12.62 8.80 1.13
C THR A 11 11.73 7.75 1.80
N VAL A 12 12.14 6.49 1.76
CA VAL A 12 11.53 5.44 2.60
C VAL A 12 12.13 5.62 4.00
N PRO A 13 11.36 5.98 5.04
CA PRO A 13 11.89 6.05 6.40
C PRO A 13 12.18 4.63 6.90
N GLU A 14 13.25 4.51 7.67
CA GLU A 14 13.83 3.29 8.20
C GLU A 14 12.84 2.34 8.91
N THR A 15 12.86 1.09 8.41
CA THR A 15 12.62 -0.20 9.10
C THR A 15 11.40 -0.31 10.01
N PHE A 16 10.26 -0.65 9.40
CA PHE A 16 9.35 -1.61 10.03
C PHE A 16 9.78 -3.02 9.63
N VAL A 17 10.03 -3.92 10.60
CA VAL A 17 10.28 -5.34 10.33
C VAL A 17 8.93 -6.01 10.07
N THR A 18 8.22 -5.52 9.07
CA THR A 18 6.94 -6.07 8.65
C THR A 18 7.22 -7.11 7.58
N SER A 19 6.78 -8.35 7.81
CA SER A 19 7.04 -9.45 6.87
C SER A 19 6.19 -9.36 5.59
N TYR A 20 5.10 -8.58 5.59
CA TYR A 20 4.20 -8.39 4.46
C TYR A 20 3.28 -7.19 4.66
N PHE A 21 2.59 -6.79 3.60
CA PHE A 21 1.63 -5.70 3.55
C PHE A 21 0.29 -6.24 3.08
N THR A 22 -0.80 -5.78 3.67
CA THR A 22 -2.15 -6.24 3.30
C THR A 22 -2.97 -5.05 2.81
N VAL A 23 -3.66 -5.27 1.70
CA VAL A 23 -4.59 -4.30 1.13
C VAL A 23 -6.00 -4.73 1.51
N TYR A 24 -6.71 -3.85 2.20
CA TYR A 24 -8.09 -4.07 2.62
C TYR A 24 -9.05 -3.16 1.84
N LYS A 25 -10.27 -3.64 1.66
CA LYS A 25 -11.40 -2.86 1.17
C LYS A 25 -12.38 -2.64 2.31
N THR A 26 -12.71 -1.38 2.55
CA THR A 26 -13.83 -0.98 3.41
C THR A 26 -14.96 -0.40 2.54
N ALA A 27 -16.06 0.00 3.17
CA ALA A 27 -17.15 0.68 2.46
C ALA A 27 -16.75 2.08 1.94
N LYS A 28 -15.68 2.68 2.48
CA LYS A 28 -15.32 4.09 2.23
C LYS A 28 -13.92 4.28 1.65
N ALA A 29 -13.03 3.29 1.75
CA ALA A 29 -11.65 3.43 1.33
C ALA A 29 -11.03 2.09 0.93
N ILE A 30 -9.89 2.18 0.23
CA ILE A 30 -8.91 1.10 0.10
C ILE A 30 -7.77 1.41 1.04
N GLU A 31 -7.44 0.48 1.93
CA GLU A 31 -6.48 0.70 3.00
C GLU A 31 -5.26 -0.18 2.81
N VAL A 32 -4.06 0.38 2.99
CA VAL A 32 -2.81 -0.35 2.96
C VAL A 32 -2.26 -0.41 4.38
N HIS A 33 -2.04 -1.62 4.88
CA HIS A 33 -1.59 -1.89 6.24
C HIS A 33 -0.27 -2.66 6.23
N ALA A 34 0.54 -2.43 7.28
CA ALA A 34 1.75 -3.20 7.53
C ALA A 34 1.41 -4.39 8.43
N GLY A 35 1.55 -5.63 7.94
CA GLY A 35 1.47 -6.84 8.76
C GLY A 35 0.04 -7.24 9.17
N CYS A 36 -0.05 -8.13 10.17
CA CYS A 36 -1.29 -8.88 10.47
C CYS A 36 -2.13 -8.29 11.59
N GLU A 37 -3.30 -7.76 11.24
CA GLU A 37 -4.56 -8.09 11.91
C GLU A 37 -5.64 -8.17 10.82
N ASP A 38 -6.22 -9.36 10.63
CA ASP A 38 -7.40 -9.49 9.78
C ASP A 38 -8.61 -8.95 10.54
N TYR A 39 -9.02 -7.74 10.19
CA TYR A 39 -10.19 -7.11 10.78
C TYR A 39 -11.48 -7.78 10.26
N GLU A 40 -12.33 -8.26 11.17
CA GLU A 40 -13.60 -8.94 10.83
C GLU A 40 -14.51 -8.11 9.91
N SER A 41 -14.41 -6.78 9.96
CA SER A 41 -15.22 -5.85 9.18
C SER A 41 -14.60 -5.43 7.84
N MET A 42 -13.37 -5.87 7.55
CA MET A 42 -12.65 -5.49 6.34
C MET A 42 -12.51 -6.68 5.40
N ARG A 43 -12.65 -6.42 4.09
CA ARG A 43 -12.40 -7.44 3.08
C ARG A 43 -10.95 -7.38 2.62
N VAL A 44 -10.19 -8.44 2.84
CA VAL A 44 -8.84 -8.58 2.27
C VAL A 44 -8.93 -8.63 0.74
N ILE A 45 -8.17 -7.78 0.08
CA ILE A 45 -7.96 -7.81 -1.38
C ILE A 45 -6.76 -8.70 -1.69
N CYS A 46 -5.61 -8.41 -1.07
CA CYS A 46 -4.37 -9.13 -1.30
C CYS A 46 -3.37 -8.89 -0.17
N THR A 47 -2.36 -9.77 -0.13
CA THR A 47 -1.19 -9.66 0.74
C THR A 47 0.07 -9.73 -0.11
N CYS A 48 1.02 -8.82 0.10
CA CYS A 48 2.23 -8.65 -0.69
C CYS A 48 3.46 -8.63 0.20
N LEU A 49 4.59 -9.14 -0.28
CA LEU A 49 5.87 -9.03 0.43
C LEU A 49 6.51 -7.64 0.27
N GLU A 50 6.14 -6.93 -0.79
CA GLU A 50 6.67 -5.61 -1.11
C GLU A 50 5.58 -4.53 -1.00
N TYR A 51 5.91 -3.44 -0.30
CA TYR A 51 5.00 -2.29 -0.13
C TYR A 51 4.63 -1.64 -1.47
N GLN A 52 5.58 -1.56 -2.41
CA GLN A 52 5.35 -1.00 -3.74
C GLN A 52 4.23 -1.75 -4.48
N GLN A 53 4.23 -3.09 -4.40
CA GLN A 53 3.20 -3.94 -5.01
C GLN A 53 1.83 -3.71 -4.37
N ALA A 54 1.78 -3.65 -3.02
CA ALA A 54 0.55 -3.35 -2.30
C ALA A 54 -0.03 -1.98 -2.69
N CYS A 55 0.82 -0.96 -2.85
CA CYS A 55 0.40 0.37 -3.30
C CYS A 55 -0.14 0.38 -4.73
N GLU A 56 0.48 -0.35 -5.65
CA GLU A 56 0.01 -0.47 -7.03
C GLU A 56 -1.37 -1.12 -7.10
N ILE A 57 -1.56 -2.22 -6.37
CA ILE A 57 -2.86 -2.89 -6.28
C ILE A 57 -3.89 -1.97 -5.63
N ALA A 58 -3.54 -1.30 -4.53
CA ALA A 58 -4.45 -0.37 -3.86
C ALA A 58 -4.93 0.74 -4.79
N ARG A 59 -4.02 1.34 -5.60
CA ARG A 59 -4.37 2.37 -6.60
C ARG A 59 -5.28 1.84 -7.70
N LEU A 60 -5.00 0.64 -8.22
CA LEU A 60 -5.83 0.02 -9.25
C LEU A 60 -7.25 -0.23 -8.75
N VAL A 61 -7.38 -0.78 -7.54
CA VAL A 61 -8.67 -1.10 -6.93
C VAL A 61 -9.43 0.17 -6.52
N SER A 62 -8.71 1.18 -6.03
CA SER A 62 -9.23 2.54 -5.77
C SER A 62 -9.86 3.13 -7.03
N ASN A 63 -9.16 3.09 -8.16
CA ASN A 63 -9.67 3.63 -9.42
C ASN A 63 -10.90 2.86 -9.92
N LEU A 64 -10.92 1.53 -9.75
CA LEU A 64 -12.05 0.69 -10.14
C LEU A 64 -13.32 0.97 -9.30
N HIS A 65 -13.16 1.26 -8.02
CA HIS A 65 -14.28 1.47 -7.10
C HIS A 65 -14.57 2.94 -6.77
N HIS A 66 -13.80 3.88 -7.32
CA HIS A 66 -13.86 5.31 -6.99
C HIS A 66 -13.74 5.59 -5.48
N LEU A 67 -12.87 4.84 -4.80
CA LEU A 67 -12.61 4.97 -3.38
C LEU A 67 -11.24 5.58 -3.14
N PRO A 68 -11.05 6.44 -2.13
CA PRO A 68 -9.72 6.94 -1.77
C PRO A 68 -8.80 5.81 -1.26
N VAL A 69 -7.49 5.98 -1.44
CA VAL A 69 -6.47 5.14 -0.83
C VAL A 69 -6.00 5.78 0.48
N ILE A 70 -6.00 5.02 1.56
CA ILE A 70 -5.43 5.40 2.85
C ILE A 70 -4.24 4.47 3.14
N ASP A 71 -3.09 5.06 3.40
CA ASP A 71 -1.88 4.32 3.72
C ASP A 71 -1.54 4.43 5.20
N PHE A 72 -1.71 3.33 5.93
CA PHE A 72 -1.40 3.22 7.36
C PHE A 72 0.04 2.74 7.61
N VAL A 73 0.80 2.39 6.57
CA VAL A 73 2.20 1.94 6.71
C VAL A 73 3.11 3.10 7.15
N GLY A 74 2.77 4.34 6.76
CA GLY A 74 3.60 5.53 7.00
C GLY A 74 3.14 6.46 8.13
N VAL A 75 2.03 6.18 8.80
CA VAL A 75 1.48 7.05 9.85
C VAL A 75 1.99 6.57 11.22
N LYS A 76 3.02 7.26 11.73
CA LYS A 76 3.32 7.31 13.17
C LYS A 76 2.69 8.57 13.75
#